data_AF-A0A652YTJ0-F1
#
_entry.id   AF-A0A652YTJ0-F1
#
_cell.length_a   1.000
_cell.length_b   1.000
_cell.length_c   1.000
_cell.angle_alpha   90.00
_cell.angle_beta   90.00
_cell.angle_gamma   90.00
#
_symmetry.space_group_name_H-M   'P 1'
#
loop_
_entity.id
_entity.type
_entity.pdbx_description
1 polymer ?
#
loop_
_entity_poly.entity_id
_entity_poly.type
_entity_poly.pdbx_seq_one_letter_code
_entity_poly.pdbx_strand_id
1 'polypeptide(L)' 'MKRTIHALDRIQTRLESELDSTPGDSEKNIGYRSGISEAITHVMEMRKSAVAQK' A
#
# COMPACT_ATOMS: atom_id res chain seq x y z
N MET A 1 14.05 -13.68 -3.88
CA MET A 1 12.74 -13.03 -3.64
C MET A 1 12.44 -12.64 -2.18
N LYS A 2 13.07 -13.26 -1.15
CA LYS A 2 12.83 -12.94 0.27
C LYS A 2 13.00 -11.45 0.64
N ARG A 3 14.02 -10.78 0.08
CA ARG A 3 14.27 -9.34 0.28
C ARG A 3 13.19 -8.46 -0.34
N THR A 4 12.68 -8.83 -1.52
CA THR A 4 11.61 -8.10 -2.23
C THR A 4 10.30 -8.17 -1.47
N ILE A 5 9.90 -9.36 -1.00
CA ILE A 5 8.68 -9.54 -0.21
C ILE A 5 8.73 -8.71 1.08
N HIS A 6 9.85 -8.76 1.81
CA HIS A 6 10.03 -7.97 3.03
C HIS A 6 10.01 -6.45 2.76
N ALA A 7 10.47 -6.00 1.59
CA ALA A 7 10.35 -4.60 1.20
C ALA A 7 8.89 -4.21 0.92
N LEU A 8 8.14 -5.07 0.22
CA LEU A 8 6.72 -4.87 -0.05
C LEU A 8 5.89 -4.83 1.25
N ASP A 9 6.19 -5.69 2.23
CA ASP A 9 5.52 -5.68 3.53
C ASP A 9 5.73 -4.36 4.27
N ARG A 10 6.97 -3.83 4.27
CA ARG A 10 7.26 -2.52 4.89
C ARG A 10 6.55 -1.36 4.18
N ILE A 11 6.42 -1.42 2.86
CA ILE A 11 5.71 -0.40 2.08
C ILE A 11 4.22 -0.46 2.41
N GLN A 12 3.63 -1.67 2.44
CA GLN A 12 2.23 -1.87 2.77
C GLN A 12 1.90 -1.30 4.17
N THR A 13 2.67 -1.68 5.20
CA THR A 13 2.45 -1.18 6.57
C THR A 13 2.52 0.35 6.65
N ARG A 14 3.42 0.98 5.91
CA ARG A 14 3.53 2.45 5.88
C ARG A 14 2.31 3.09 5.22
N LEU A 15 1.84 2.55 4.11
CA LEU A 15 0.66 3.06 3.41
C LEU A 15 -0.62 2.88 4.24
N GLU A 16 -0.78 1.73 4.91
CA GLU A 16 -1.91 1.48 5.83
C GLU A 16 -1.90 2.48 6.99
N SER A 17 -0.75 2.68 7.63
CA SER A 17 -0.60 3.68 8.69
C SER A 17 -0.90 5.10 8.20
N GLU A 18 -0.51 5.43 6.97
CA GLU A 18 -0.76 6.74 6.38
C GLU A 18 -2.24 6.95 6.06
N LEU A 19 -2.91 5.91 5.55
CA LEU A 19 -4.35 5.91 5.31
C LEU A 19 -5.13 6.10 6.61
N ASP A 20 -4.73 5.42 7.70
CA ASP A 20 -5.36 5.55 9.01
C ASP A 20 -5.15 6.95 9.62
N SER A 21 -3.97 7.54 9.38
CA SER A 21 -3.63 8.87 9.90
C SER A 21 -4.25 10.04 9.11
N THR A 22 -4.68 9.80 7.87
CA THR A 22 -5.20 10.86 6.99
C THR A 22 -6.69 11.13 7.27
N PRO A 23 -7.09 12.32 7.73
CA PRO A 23 -8.49 12.65 8.01
C PRO A 23 -9.40 12.54 6.77
N GLY A 24 -10.67 12.15 6.93
CA GLY A 24 -11.62 11.98 5.81
C GLY A 24 -12.52 13.19 5.54
N ASP A 25 -12.17 14.36 6.09
CA ASP A 25 -13.04 15.54 6.23
C ASP A 25 -12.87 16.60 5.14
N SER A 26 -11.84 16.47 4.30
CA SER A 26 -11.50 17.42 3.24
C SER A 26 -11.44 16.70 1.89
N GLU A 27 -11.95 17.34 0.83
CA GLU A 27 -11.91 16.82 -0.55
C GLU A 27 -10.49 16.44 -0.99
N LYS A 28 -9.50 17.27 -0.62
CA LYS A 28 -8.08 16.97 -0.84
C LYS A 28 -7.68 15.67 -0.13
N ASN A 29 -8.10 15.48 1.11
CA ASN A 29 -7.75 14.30 1.88
C ASN A 29 -8.48 13.06 1.36
N ILE A 30 -9.72 13.19 0.86
CA ILE A 30 -10.45 12.11 0.20
C ILE A 30 -9.69 11.62 -1.04
N GLY A 31 -9.23 12.55 -1.89
CA GLY A 31 -8.40 12.22 -3.04
C GLY A 31 -7.09 11.55 -2.64
N TYR A 32 -6.42 12.05 -1.59
CA TYR A 32 -5.19 11.46 -1.08
C TYR A 32 -5.39 10.03 -0.55
N ARG A 33 -6.43 9.81 0.27
CA ARG A 33 -6.83 8.48 0.78
C ARG A 33 -7.15 7.51 -0.36
N SER A 34 -7.80 7.98 -1.42
CA SER A 34 -8.06 7.18 -2.62
C SER A 34 -6.75 6.72 -3.28
N GLY A 35 -5.78 7.63 -3.46
CA GLY A 35 -4.47 7.29 -4.01
C GLY A 35 -3.67 6.32 -3.14
N ILE A 36 -3.73 6.46 -1.81
CA ILE A 36 -3.11 5.50 -0.89
C ILE A 36 -3.75 4.10 -1.04
N SER A 37 -5.07 4.04 -1.16
CA SER A 37 -5.81 2.78 -1.33
C SER A 37 -5.45 2.06 -2.64
N GLU A 38 -5.28 2.83 -3.72
CA GLU A 38 -4.79 2.31 -5.01
C GLU A 38 -3.34 1.80 -4.90
N ALA A 39 -2.45 2.56 -4.24
CA ALA A 39 -1.07 2.14 -4.02
C ALA A 39 -0.97 0.84 -3.20
N ILE A 40 -1.80 0.66 -2.17
CA ILE A 40 -1.88 -0.60 -1.40
C ILE A 40 -2.27 -1.76 -2.31
N THR A 41 -3.25 -1.57 -3.19
CA THR A 41 -3.70 -2.60 -4.15
C THR A 41 -2.53 -3.06 -5.03
N HIS A 42 -1.77 -2.12 -5.61
CA HIS A 42 -0.59 -2.45 -6.41
C HIS A 42 0.49 -3.19 -5.63
N VAL A 43 0.73 -2.82 -4.37
CA VAL A 43 1.69 -3.54 -3.51
C VAL A 43 1.27 -4.98 -3.28
N MET A 44 -0.03 -5.22 -3.02
CA MET A 44 -0.57 -6.56 -2.84
C MET A 44 -0.48 -7.41 -4.11
N GLU A 45 -0.76 -6.82 -5.28
CA GLU A 45 -0.61 -7.48 -6.58
C GLU A 45 0.85 -7.85 -6.87
N MET A 46 1.79 -6.93 -6.66
CA MET A 46 3.22 -7.19 -6.78
C MET A 46 3.68 -8.29 -5.83
N ARG A 47 3.17 -8.30 -4.59
CA ARG A 47 3.50 -9.35 -3.61
C ARG A 47 3.00 -10.71 -4.07
N LYS A 48 1.76 -10.79 -4.58
CA LYS A 48 1.18 -12.03 -5.13
C LYS A 48 2.02 -12.56 -6.29
N SER A 49 2.39 -11.69 -7.22
CA SER A 49 3.27 -12.03 -8.34
C SER A 49 4.65 -12.49 -7.87
N ALA A 50 5.25 -11.80 -6.89
CA ALA A 50 6.55 -12.13 -6.35
C ALA A 50 6.56 -13.46 -5.56
N VAL A 51 5.42 -13.87 -5.00
CA VAL A 51 5.27 -15.19 -4.36
C VAL A 51 5.06 -16.28 -5.41
N ALA A 52 4.30 -16.00 -6.48
CA ALA A 52 3.99 -16.96 -7.54
C ALA A 52 5.20 -17.32 -8.44
N GLN A 53 6.23 -16.47 -8.50
CA GLN A 53 7.47 -16.73 -9.26
C GLN A 53 8.51 -17.56 -8.47
N LYS A 54 8.17 -18.07 -7.28
CA LYS A 54 9.03 -18.86 -6.42
C LYS A 54 8.69 -20.34 -6.51
#